data_AF-A0A920VSM0-F1
#
_entry.id   AF-A0A920VSM0-F1
#
_cell.length_a   1.000
_cell.length_b   1.000
_cell.length_c   1.000
_cell.angle_alpha   90.00
_cell.angle_beta   90.00
_cell.angle_gamma   90.00
#
_symmetry.space_group_name_H-M   'P 1'
#
loop_
_entity.id
_entity.type
_entity.pdbx_description
1 polymer ?
#
loop_
_entity_poly.entity_id
_entity_poly.type
_entity_poly.pdbx_seq_one_letter_code
_entity_poly.pdbx_strand_id
1 'polypeptide(L)'
;MGLLKTTFTLLAVIAGSYVGVSSAMASGLTRSPRLRPENTPDSVGLFYQDVTFNSRGSESKLSGWIIPPQPDSNPQHTQIKNHLGS
;
A
#
# COMPACT_ATOMS: atom_id res chain seq x y z
N MET A 1 29.95 26.27 38.76
CA MET A 1 29.46 26.26 37.36
C MET A 1 29.47 24.89 36.65
N GLY A 2 29.98 23.79 37.25
CA GLY A 2 30.12 22.49 36.55
C GLY A 2 28.93 21.54 36.69
N LEU A 3 28.37 21.43 37.91
CA LEU A 3 27.40 20.39 38.26
C LEU A 3 26.03 20.55 37.55
N LEU A 4 25.57 21.79 37.39
CA LEU A 4 24.33 22.09 36.66
C LEU A 4 24.48 21.74 35.17
N LYS A 5 25.63 22.07 34.57
CA LYS A 5 25.90 21.75 33.15
C LYS A 5 25.92 20.24 32.95
N THR A 6 26.60 19.48 33.81
CA THR A 6 26.64 18.02 33.73
C THR A 6 25.26 17.38 33.88
N THR A 7 24.42 17.87 34.80
CA THR A 7 23.05 17.35 34.94
C THR A 7 22.20 17.63 33.72
N PHE A 8 22.28 18.84 33.14
CA PHE A 8 21.58 19.15 31.90
C PHE A 8 22.08 18.31 30.71
N THR A 9 23.39 18.11 30.60
CA THR A 9 23.96 17.25 29.55
C THR A 9 23.47 15.82 29.70
N LEU A 10 23.44 15.28 30.91
CA LEU A 10 22.94 13.93 31.18
C LEU A 10 21.46 13.78 30.81
N LEU A 11 20.63 14.75 31.22
CA LEU A 11 19.20 14.76 30.86
C LEU A 11 18.99 14.85 29.35
N ALA A 12 19.77 15.68 28.65
CA ALA A 12 19.70 15.80 27.20
C ALA A 12 20.08 14.50 26.50
N VAL A 13 21.10 13.79 26.99
CA VAL A 13 21.51 12.48 26.44
C VAL A 13 20.42 11.43 26.67
N ILE A 14 19.84 11.37 27.87
CA ILE A 14 18.76 10.41 28.18
C ILE A 14 17.52 10.71 27.34
N ALA A 15 17.08 11.97 27.28
CA ALA A 15 15.91 12.36 26.50
C ALA A 15 16.14 12.13 24.99
N GLY A 16 17.30 12.54 24.47
CA GLY A 16 17.65 12.38 23.06
C GLY A 16 17.77 10.91 22.65
N SER A 17 18.38 10.07 23.49
CA SER A 17 18.49 8.63 23.21
C SER A 17 17.12 7.94 23.23
N TYR A 18 16.26 8.25 24.21
CA TYR A 18 14.92 7.69 24.27
C TYR A 18 14.10 8.04 23.02
N VAL A 19 14.07 9.32 22.64
CA VAL A 19 13.34 9.77 21.44
C VAL A 19 13.94 9.14 20.18
N GLY A 20 15.27 9.15 20.03
CA GLY A 20 15.93 8.60 18.87
C GLY A 20 15.66 7.10 18.66
N VAL A 21 15.83 6.29 19.72
CA VAL A 21 15.58 4.84 19.64
C VAL A 21 14.10 4.54 19.42
N SER A 22 13.21 5.24 20.11
CA SER A 22 11.76 5.05 19.98
C SER A 22 11.26 5.40 18.57
N SER A 23 11.72 6.52 18.00
CA SER A 23 11.38 6.90 16.63
C SER A 23 11.91 5.90 15.59
N ALA A 24 13.15 5.41 15.77
CA ALA A 24 13.72 4.40 14.90
C ALA A 24 12.89 3.10 14.92
N MET A 25 12.55 2.60 16.10
CA MET A 25 11.70 1.41 16.25
C MET A 25 10.29 1.62 15.68
N ALA A 26 9.66 2.74 15.98
CA ALA A 26 8.33 3.07 15.45
C ALA A 26 8.35 3.12 13.91
N SER A 27 9.40 3.69 13.31
CA SER A 27 9.56 3.74 11.86
C SER A 27 9.76 2.35 11.23
N GLY A 28 10.50 1.47 11.91
CA GLY A 28 10.71 0.09 11.47
C GLY A 28 9.44 -0.75 11.50
N LEU A 29 8.56 -0.53 12.50
CA LEU A 29 7.28 -1.23 12.61
C LEU A 29 6.21 -0.71 11.65
N THR A 30 6.23 0.59 11.34
CA THR A 30 5.19 1.22 10.51
C THR A 30 5.52 1.23 9.02
N ARG A 31 6.80 1.09 8.65
CA ARG A 31 7.23 1.08 7.25
C ARG A 31 7.42 -0.36 6.77
N SER A 32 6.35 -0.94 6.23
CA SER A 32 6.44 -2.24 5.57
C SER A 32 7.38 -2.17 4.35
N PRO A 33 8.36 -3.07 4.22
CA PRO A 33 9.24 -3.13 3.05
C PRO A 33 8.39 -3.38 1.79
N ARG A 34 8.54 -2.50 0.80
CA ARG A 34 7.85 -2.63 -0.49
C ARG A 34 8.64 -3.58 -1.38
N LEU A 35 8.18 -4.82 -1.49
CA LEU A 35 8.67 -5.77 -2.50
C LEU A 35 7.93 -5.53 -3.81
N ARG A 36 8.67 -5.43 -4.92
CA ARG A 36 8.04 -5.41 -6.25
C ARG A 36 7.69 -6.84 -6.62
N PRO A 37 6.48 -7.10 -7.15
CA PRO A 37 6.18 -8.40 -7.73
C PRO A 37 7.18 -8.75 -8.82
N GLU A 38 7.72 -9.96 -8.77
CA GLU A 38 8.67 -10.48 -9.76
C GLU A 38 7.98 -10.90 -11.07
N ASN A 39 6.66 -11.15 -11.00
CA ASN A 39 5.85 -11.62 -12.11
C ASN A 39 4.72 -10.63 -12.42
N THR A 40 4.43 -10.47 -13.71
CA THR A 40 3.25 -9.77 -14.21
C THR A 40 2.17 -10.77 -14.63
N PRO A 41 0.89 -10.39 -14.72
CA PRO A 41 -0.15 -11.30 -15.18
C PRO A 41 0.10 -11.85 -16.59
N ASP A 42 0.83 -11.12 -17.44
CA ASP A 42 1.25 -11.60 -18.76
C ASP A 42 2.19 -12.81 -18.69
N SER A 43 2.97 -12.98 -17.62
CA SER A 43 3.85 -14.15 -17.45
C SER A 43 3.07 -15.47 -17.29
N VAL A 44 1.79 -15.40 -16.97
CA VAL A 44 0.85 -16.54 -16.93
C VAL A 44 -0.19 -16.49 -18.06
N GLY A 45 0.03 -15.66 -19.08
CA GLY A 45 -0.82 -15.55 -20.26
C GLY A 45 -2.10 -14.73 -20.06
N LEU A 46 -2.17 -13.91 -19.02
CA LEU A 46 -3.33 -13.04 -18.77
C LEU A 46 -3.10 -11.63 -19.31
N PHE A 47 -4.03 -11.16 -20.13
CA PHE A 47 -4.09 -9.74 -20.47
C PHE A 47 -4.43 -8.91 -19.22
N TYR A 48 -3.74 -7.80 -19.04
CA TYR A 48 -3.96 -6.90 -17.91
C TYR A 48 -3.74 -5.44 -18.30
N GLN A 49 -4.26 -4.54 -17.48
CA GLN A 49 -4.02 -3.10 -17.58
C GLN A 49 -3.40 -2.58 -16.28
N ASP A 50 -2.26 -1.91 -16.39
CA ASP A 50 -1.68 -1.16 -15.28
C ASP A 50 -2.55 0.04 -14.94
N VAL A 51 -2.92 0.16 -13.67
CA VAL A 51 -3.78 1.24 -13.17
C VAL A 51 -3.19 1.85 -11.92
N THR A 52 -3.55 3.12 -11.69
CA THR A 52 -3.16 3.81 -10.48
C THR A 52 -4.32 4.63 -9.95
N PHE A 53 -4.57 4.51 -8.65
CA PHE A 53 -5.67 5.16 -7.94
C PHE A 53 -5.13 6.02 -6.81
N ASN A 54 -5.76 7.16 -6.57
CA ASN A 54 -5.51 7.92 -5.35
C ASN A 54 -6.45 7.41 -4.26
N SER A 55 -5.89 7.11 -3.08
CA SER A 55 -6.68 6.69 -1.93
C SER A 55 -7.54 7.85 -1.44
N ARG A 56 -8.81 7.59 -1.16
CA ARG A 56 -9.70 8.62 -0.59
C ARG A 56 -9.20 9.00 0.81
N GLY A 57 -9.06 10.29 1.07
CA GLY A 57 -8.71 10.82 2.40
C GLY A 57 -7.23 10.73 2.80
N SER A 58 -6.33 10.36 1.88
CA SER A 58 -4.88 10.50 2.08
C SER A 58 -4.17 10.79 0.76
N GLU A 59 -2.95 11.31 0.82
CA GLU A 59 -2.08 11.49 -0.37
C GLU A 59 -1.45 10.17 -0.86
N SER A 60 -2.02 9.02 -0.50
CA SER A 60 -1.48 7.71 -0.86
C SER A 60 -1.93 7.30 -2.26
N LYS A 61 -0.96 6.96 -3.11
CA LYS A 61 -1.18 6.47 -4.48
C LYS A 61 -1.02 4.95 -4.53
N LEU A 62 -2.04 4.24 -4.99
CA LEU A 62 -2.10 2.79 -5.09
C LEU A 62 -1.94 2.35 -6.55
N SER A 63 -1.00 1.45 -6.81
CA SER A 63 -0.77 0.88 -8.14
C SER A 63 -1.16 -0.60 -8.16
N GLY A 64 -1.71 -1.07 -9.27
CA GLY A 64 -2.11 -2.46 -9.44
C GLY A 64 -2.52 -2.78 -10.87
N TRP A 65 -3.06 -3.97 -11.05
CA TRP A 65 -3.50 -4.48 -12.35
C TRP A 65 -5.02 -4.70 -12.37
N ILE A 66 -5.66 -4.33 -13.47
CA ILE A 66 -7.01 -4.80 -13.80
C ILE A 66 -6.88 -5.96 -14.79
N ILE A 67 -7.40 -7.12 -14.41
CA ILE A 67 -7.52 -8.29 -15.27
C ILE A 67 -8.99 -8.35 -15.71
N PRO A 68 -9.32 -8.01 -16.96
CA PRO A 68 -10.70 -8.05 -17.43
C PRO A 68 -11.19 -9.51 -17.49
N PRO A 69 -12.49 -9.77 -17.23
CA PRO A 69 -13.05 -11.09 -17.48
C PRO A 69 -12.87 -11.43 -18.94
N GLN A 70 -12.53 -12.69 -19.22
CA GLN A 70 -12.54 -13.21 -20.58
C GLN A 70 -13.98 -13.04 -21.11
N PRO A 71 -14.19 -12.45 -22.30
CA PRO A 71 -15.52 -12.35 -22.87
C PRO A 71 -16.09 -13.76 -22.98
N ASP A 72 -17.14 -14.06 -22.21
CA ASP A 72 -17.81 -15.35 -22.29
C ASP A 72 -18.20 -15.58 -23.75
N SER A 73 -17.65 -16.62 -24.37
CA SER A 73 -18.04 -17.06 -25.71
C SER A 73 -19.42 -17.72 -25.72
N ASN A 74 -20.24 -17.52 -24.68
CA ASN A 74 -21.57 -18.08 -24.55
C ASN A 74 -22.64 -16.99 -24.78
N PRO A 75 -23.19 -16.87 -26.01
CA PRO A 75 -24.23 -15.89 -26.34
C PRO A 75 -25.60 -16.12 -25.64
N GLN A 76 -25.74 -17.12 -24.78
CA GLN A 76 -27.05 -17.49 -24.18
C GLN A 76 -27.48 -16.63 -22.98
N HIS A 77 -26.60 -15.80 -22.39
CA HIS A 77 -26.97 -15.01 -21.21
C HIS A 77 -27.71 -13.69 -21.51
N THR A 78 -27.91 -13.34 -22.79
CA THR A 78 -28.58 -12.09 -23.20
C THR A 78 -30.04 -12.27 -23.61
N GLN A 79 -30.57 -13.50 -23.74
CA GLN A 79 -31.94 -13.74 -24.24
C GLN A 79 -33.03 -13.81 -23.16
N ILE A 80 -32.69 -13.98 -21.87
CA ILE A 80 -33.72 -14.17 -20.82
C ILE A 80 -34.40 -12.85 -20.41
N LYS A 81 -33.78 -11.69 -20.68
CA LYS A 81 -34.37 -10.38 -20.32
C LYS A 81 -35.43 -9.86 -21.30
N ASN A 82 -35.54 -10.42 -22.50
CA ASN A 82 -36.40 -9.87 -23.56
C ASN A 82 -37.76 -10.58 -23.68
N HIS A 83 -38.01 -11.64 -22.91
CA HIS A 83 -39.24 -12.44 -23.00
C HIS A 83 -40.20 -12.31 -21.80
N LEU A 84 -39.92 -11.44 -20.83
CA LEU A 84 -40.78 -11.21 -19.67
C LEU A 84 -41.44 -9.82 -19.65
N GLY A 85 -41.49 -9.17 -20.81
CA GLY A 85 -42.12 -7.86 -21.00
C GLY A 85 -42.76 -7.76 -22.37
N SER A 86 -43.80 -8.56 -22.61
CA SER A 86 -44.81 -8.30 -23.64
C SER A 86 -46.19 -8.61 -23.08
#